data_AF-A0AA42WTI8-F1
#
_entry.id   AF-A0AA42WTI8-F1
#
_cell.length_a   1.000
_cell.length_b   1.000
_cell.length_c   1.000
_cell.angle_alpha   90.00
_cell.angle_beta   90.00
_cell.angle_gamma   90.00
#
_symmetry.space_group_name_H-M   'P 1'
#
loop_
_entity.id
_entity.type
_entity.pdbx_description
1 polymer ?
#
loop_
_entity_poly.entity_id
_entity_poly.type
_entity_poly.pdbx_seq_one_letter_code
_entity_poly.pdbx_strand_id
1 'polypeptide(L)'
;YQAVAQRLDEPALRLLFTWLALLFFKIHLKDRSVRLHKDPRIGHEVVGDAYDWGGMHHLHAIARSPYTKASLLAGVIGSLRLYEITGELTHDSWDYLDFSHDQTMVVRVGRVGIVATLNDTTAGESAWSDRLDVIDGPISELQLREIGAMFALANRDLINRPVFSTLVYDKSIAMITCQRPPLRLKEFDPAAFGDVLLFAVRNYVEARAIMVDNSRDPAKVAAAIATGYVRFLTSDGEFIRPEIHQQSAI
;
A
#
# COMPACT_ATOMS: atom_id res chain seq x y z
N TYR A 1 -8.19 -5.99 16.27
CA TYR A 1 -8.79 -4.93 15.44
C TYR A 1 -9.53 -3.88 16.27
N GLN A 2 -10.67 -4.20 16.91
CA GLN A 2 -11.49 -3.20 17.65
C GLN A 2 -10.71 -2.35 18.65
N ALA A 3 -9.82 -2.95 19.45
CA ALA A 3 -8.99 -2.23 20.41
C ALA A 3 -8.00 -1.24 19.75
N VAL A 4 -7.58 -1.49 18.50
CA VAL A 4 -6.74 -0.57 17.72
C VAL A 4 -7.63 0.54 17.14
N ALA A 5 -8.74 0.17 16.49
CA ALA A 5 -9.67 1.11 15.88
C ALA A 5 -10.19 2.17 16.88
N GLN A 6 -10.52 1.76 18.11
CA GLN A 6 -10.98 2.66 19.18
C GLN A 6 -9.92 3.67 19.66
N ARG A 7 -8.64 3.45 19.33
CA ARG A 7 -7.51 4.29 19.77
C ARG A 7 -6.91 5.12 18.63
N LEU A 8 -7.49 5.08 17.43
CA LEU A 8 -7.01 5.84 16.27
C LEU A 8 -7.60 7.25 16.24
N ASP A 9 -7.25 8.05 17.24
CA ASP A 9 -7.41 9.50 17.15
C ASP A 9 -6.39 10.11 16.16
N GLU A 10 -6.51 11.40 15.88
CA GLU A 10 -5.63 12.08 14.93
C GLU A 10 -4.12 11.97 15.30
N PRO A 11 -3.71 12.15 16.57
CA PRO A 11 -2.34 11.88 17.00
C PRO A 11 -1.87 10.44 16.75
N ALA A 12 -2.70 9.43 17.06
CA ALA A 12 -2.36 8.03 16.85
C ALA A 12 -2.25 7.69 15.35
N LEU A 13 -3.10 8.25 14.50
CA LEU A 13 -3.00 8.10 13.04
C LEU A 13 -1.70 8.69 12.50
N ARG A 14 -1.31 9.88 12.97
CA ARG A 14 -0.03 10.50 12.60
C ARG A 14 1.16 9.66 13.04
N LEU A 15 1.11 9.09 14.24
CA LEU A 15 2.15 8.19 14.74
C LEU A 15 2.22 6.89 13.92
N LEU A 16 1.06 6.32 13.57
CA LEU A 16 0.97 5.13 12.72
C LEU A 16 1.56 5.40 11.33
N PHE A 17 1.16 6.50 10.68
CA PHE A 17 1.71 6.90 9.39
C PHE A 17 3.23 7.13 9.45
N THR A 18 3.72 7.74 10.53
CA THR A 18 5.16 7.93 10.77
C THR A 18 5.90 6.60 10.91
N TRP A 19 5.31 5.63 11.62
CA TRP A 19 5.87 4.28 11.75
C TRP A 19 5.89 3.52 10.41
N LEU A 20 4.84 3.65 9.60
CA LEU A 20 4.79 3.06 8.26
C LEU A 20 5.87 3.67 7.33
N ALA A 21 6.05 5.00 7.38
CA ALA A 21 7.13 5.67 6.66
C ALA A 21 8.52 5.17 7.10
N LEU A 22 8.73 4.95 8.40
CA LEU A 22 9.97 4.36 8.92
C LEU A 22 10.17 2.92 8.43
N LEU A 23 9.11 2.11 8.41
CA LEU A 23 9.16 0.72 7.94
C LEU A 23 9.58 0.65 6.47
N PHE A 24 8.89 1.42 5.60
CA PHE A 24 9.21 1.53 4.18
C PHE A 24 10.66 1.98 3.98
N PHE A 25 11.03 3.08 4.64
CA PHE A 25 12.36 3.65 4.50
C PHE A 25 13.46 2.66 4.91
N LYS A 26 13.25 1.90 6.00
CA LYS A 26 14.23 0.90 6.46
C LYS A 26 14.41 -0.26 5.49
N ILE A 27 13.32 -0.72 4.87
CA ILE A 27 13.37 -1.83 3.91
C ILE A 27 14.19 -1.43 2.69
N HIS A 28 14.03 -0.19 2.22
CA HIS A 28 14.71 0.30 1.03
C HIS A 28 16.05 0.98 1.27
N LEU A 29 16.45 1.19 2.53
CA LEU A 29 17.66 1.95 2.90
C LEU A 29 18.94 1.39 2.26
N LYS A 30 19.01 0.07 2.09
CA LYS A 30 20.20 -0.63 1.60
C LYS A 30 20.18 -0.91 0.11
N ASP A 31 19.17 -0.49 -0.62
CA ASP A 31 19.01 -0.87 -2.02
C ASP A 31 20.05 -0.24 -2.95
N ARG A 32 20.79 0.77 -2.48
CA ARG A 32 22.01 1.27 -3.15
C ARG A 32 23.20 0.30 -3.10
N SER A 33 23.12 -0.73 -2.25
CA SER A 33 24.16 -1.76 -2.10
C SER A 33 23.75 -3.09 -2.74
N VAL A 34 22.50 -3.21 -3.21
CA VAL A 34 21.97 -4.42 -3.81
C VAL A 34 22.02 -4.27 -5.33
N ARG A 35 22.83 -5.10 -6.00
CA ARG A 35 22.89 -5.10 -7.47
C ARG A 35 21.60 -5.62 -8.06
N LEU A 36 21.13 -4.95 -9.12
CA LEU A 36 20.00 -5.42 -9.91
C LEU A 36 20.35 -6.73 -10.62
N HIS A 37 21.57 -6.80 -11.17
CA HIS A 37 22.12 -8.00 -11.79
C HIS A 37 23.11 -8.70 -10.86
N LYS A 38 22.87 -10.00 -10.59
CA LYS A 38 23.83 -10.83 -9.85
C LYS A 38 25.15 -10.99 -10.60
N ASP A 39 25.09 -11.11 -11.93
CA ASP A 39 26.26 -11.14 -12.81
C ASP A 39 26.71 -9.70 -13.18
N PRO A 40 27.90 -9.25 -12.76
CA PRO A 40 28.40 -7.90 -13.04
C PRO A 40 28.67 -7.62 -14.53
N ARG A 41 28.68 -8.65 -15.38
CA ARG A 41 28.90 -8.49 -16.83
C ARG A 41 27.66 -8.00 -17.56
N ILE A 42 26.48 -8.21 -16.98
CA ILE A 42 25.20 -7.77 -17.54
C ILE A 42 25.01 -6.28 -17.28
N GLY A 43 25.39 -5.83 -16.08
CA GLY A 43 25.24 -4.44 -15.67
C GLY A 43 25.80 -4.16 -14.27
N HIS A 44 25.84 -2.88 -13.92
CA HIS A 44 26.33 -2.38 -12.63
C HIS A 44 25.26 -1.62 -11.84
N GLU A 45 24.05 -1.55 -12.37
CA GLU A 45 22.88 -0.95 -11.77
C GLU A 45 22.55 -1.61 -10.43
N VAL A 46 22.09 -0.79 -9.50
CA VAL A 46 21.60 -1.22 -8.19
C VAL A 46 20.10 -1.00 -8.10
N VAL A 47 19.43 -1.75 -7.23
CA VAL A 47 17.97 -1.65 -7.03
C VAL A 47 17.56 -0.21 -6.71
N GLY A 48 18.38 0.50 -5.93
CA GLY A 48 18.15 1.90 -5.57
C GLY A 48 18.19 2.90 -6.74
N ASP A 49 18.69 2.52 -7.93
CA ASP A 49 18.69 3.40 -9.10
C ASP A 49 17.27 3.61 -9.66
N ALA A 50 16.33 2.72 -9.34
CA ALA A 50 14.93 2.84 -9.74
C ALA A 50 14.10 3.82 -8.88
N TYR A 51 14.68 4.38 -7.81
CA TYR A 51 13.95 5.18 -6.84
C TYR A 51 13.98 6.67 -7.11
N ASP A 52 12.84 7.32 -6.85
CA ASP A 52 12.81 8.77 -6.65
C ASP A 52 13.40 9.11 -5.26
N TRP A 53 14.67 9.54 -5.27
CA TRP A 53 15.37 9.96 -4.07
C TRP A 53 14.75 11.20 -3.40
N GLY A 54 14.02 12.04 -4.15
CA GLY A 54 13.24 13.14 -3.57
C GLY A 54 12.12 12.62 -2.69
N GLY A 55 11.35 11.66 -3.20
CA GLY A 55 10.36 10.91 -2.43
C GLY A 55 10.95 10.20 -1.21
N MET A 56 12.09 9.50 -1.36
CA MET A 56 12.76 8.83 -0.22
C MET A 56 13.25 9.82 0.85
N HIS A 57 13.74 11.00 0.45
CA HIS A 57 14.11 12.05 1.39
C HIS A 57 12.89 12.57 2.17
N HIS A 58 11.73 12.71 1.50
CA HIS A 58 10.49 13.08 2.18
C HIS A 58 10.07 12.04 3.24
N LEU A 59 10.10 10.75 2.90
CA LEU A 59 9.81 9.67 3.85
C LEU A 59 10.77 9.67 5.04
N HIS A 60 12.05 9.89 4.78
CA HIS A 60 13.05 10.04 5.84
C HIS A 60 12.73 11.24 6.77
N ALA A 61 12.31 12.38 6.22
CA ALA A 61 11.92 13.54 7.00
C ALA A 61 10.71 13.23 7.91
N ILE A 62 9.69 12.52 7.39
CA ILE A 62 8.56 12.05 8.19
C ILE A 62 9.03 11.10 9.29
N ALA A 63 9.79 10.06 8.94
CA ALA A 63 10.26 9.03 9.88
C ALA A 63 11.10 9.62 11.04
N ARG A 64 11.83 10.71 10.80
CA ARG A 64 12.60 11.42 11.83
C ARG A 64 11.83 12.51 12.57
N SER A 65 10.61 12.84 12.15
CA SER A 65 9.82 13.91 12.75
C SER A 65 9.67 13.82 14.29
N PRO A 66 9.55 12.62 14.92
CA PRO A 66 9.51 12.54 16.38
C PRO A 66 10.82 12.97 17.04
N TYR A 67 11.97 12.69 16.41
CA TYR A 67 13.29 13.08 16.91
C TYR A 67 13.55 14.57 16.69
N THR A 68 13.22 15.09 15.51
CA THR A 68 13.41 16.51 15.17
C THR A 68 12.33 17.42 15.74
N LYS A 69 11.28 16.85 16.36
CA LYS A 69 10.07 17.55 16.81
C LYS A 69 9.38 18.32 15.68
N ALA A 70 9.54 17.85 14.44
CA ALA A 70 8.90 18.49 13.30
C ALA A 70 7.40 18.12 13.29
N SER A 71 6.53 19.10 13.11
CA SER A 71 5.10 18.85 13.00
C SER A 71 4.76 18.41 11.57
N LEU A 72 3.93 17.37 11.42
CA LEU A 72 3.33 17.03 10.14
C LEU A 72 2.08 17.89 9.93
N LEU A 73 1.93 18.60 8.81
CA LEU A 73 0.66 19.23 8.47
C LEU A 73 -0.29 18.20 7.82
N ALA A 74 -1.60 18.45 7.87
CA ALA A 74 -2.62 17.47 7.47
C ALA A 74 -2.41 16.91 6.04
N GLY A 75 -2.01 17.77 5.08
CA GLY A 75 -1.74 17.35 3.70
C GLY A 75 -0.52 16.44 3.50
N VAL A 76 0.27 16.19 4.54
CA VAL A 76 1.39 15.24 4.48
C VAL A 76 0.93 13.79 4.63
N ILE A 77 -0.17 13.56 5.35
CA ILE A 77 -0.71 12.22 5.52
C ILE A 77 -1.31 11.78 4.19
N GLY A 78 -0.78 10.67 3.66
CA GLY A 78 -1.28 10.04 2.45
C GLY A 78 -2.48 9.15 2.72
N SER A 79 -2.87 8.37 1.71
CA SER A 79 -3.94 7.40 1.82
C SER A 79 -3.60 6.37 2.90
N LEU A 80 -4.49 6.13 3.86
CA LEU A 80 -4.28 5.22 4.97
C LEU A 80 -5.59 4.57 5.41
N ARG A 81 -5.69 3.25 5.24
CA ARG A 81 -6.86 2.46 5.67
C ARG A 81 -6.45 1.31 6.55
N LEU A 82 -7.30 1.00 7.53
CA LEU A 82 -7.18 -0.17 8.38
C LEU A 82 -8.42 -1.03 8.24
N TYR A 83 -8.21 -2.34 8.23
CA TYR A 83 -9.27 -3.32 8.10
C TYR A 83 -9.11 -4.45 9.11
N GLU A 84 -10.24 -5.03 9.50
CA GLU A 84 -10.24 -6.31 10.17
C GLU A 84 -9.99 -7.41 9.15
N ILE A 85 -9.03 -8.29 9.42
CA ILE A 85 -8.74 -9.43 8.56
C ILE A 85 -9.39 -10.70 9.10
N THR A 86 -10.06 -11.43 8.21
CA THR A 86 -10.63 -12.75 8.43
C THR A 86 -10.33 -13.66 7.25
N GLY A 87 -10.28 -14.98 7.45
CA GLY A 87 -9.95 -15.94 6.40
C GLY A 87 -8.45 -15.89 6.08
N GLU A 88 -7.72 -16.90 6.55
CA GLU A 88 -6.27 -16.99 6.38
C GLU A 88 -5.94 -17.97 5.26
N LEU A 89 -5.27 -17.49 4.22
CA LEU A 89 -4.76 -18.35 3.15
C LEU A 89 -3.37 -18.90 3.49
N THR A 90 -2.59 -18.13 4.24
CA THR A 90 -1.18 -18.44 4.52
C THR A 90 -0.96 -19.09 5.89
N HIS A 91 -2.01 -19.19 6.73
CA HIS A 91 -1.94 -19.55 8.15
C HIS A 91 -0.94 -18.70 8.96
N ASP A 92 -0.44 -17.60 8.38
CA ASP A 92 0.42 -16.65 9.05
C ASP A 92 -0.43 -15.44 9.48
N SER A 93 -0.10 -14.93 10.66
CA SER A 93 -0.69 -13.73 11.21
C SER A 93 0.07 -12.47 10.78
N TRP A 94 1.20 -12.61 10.07
CA TRP A 94 2.02 -11.52 9.58
C TRP A 94 2.10 -11.50 8.05
N ASP A 95 2.07 -10.31 7.48
CA ASP A 95 2.27 -10.11 6.04
C ASP A 95 2.86 -8.72 5.75
N TYR A 96 3.75 -8.65 4.76
CA TYR A 96 4.32 -7.41 4.26
C TYR A 96 4.44 -7.46 2.73
N LEU A 97 3.97 -6.42 2.07
CA LEU A 97 4.19 -6.15 0.65
C LEU A 97 4.31 -4.66 0.45
N ASP A 98 5.15 -4.27 -0.50
CA ASP A 98 5.22 -2.90 -0.98
C ASP A 98 5.29 -2.85 -2.51
N PHE A 99 4.84 -1.72 -3.03
CA PHE A 99 5.02 -1.28 -4.40
C PHE A 99 6.04 -0.15 -4.37
N SER A 100 7.33 -0.49 -4.42
CA SER A 100 8.41 0.45 -4.11
C SER A 100 8.36 1.72 -4.98
N HIS A 101 8.04 1.58 -6.27
CA HIS A 101 7.89 2.71 -7.20
C HIS A 101 6.67 3.59 -6.87
N ASP A 102 5.60 2.97 -6.38
CA ASP A 102 4.34 3.64 -6.08
C ASP A 102 4.25 4.05 -4.60
N GLN A 103 5.30 3.85 -3.80
CA GLN A 103 5.36 4.14 -2.35
C GLN A 103 4.09 3.72 -1.58
N THR A 104 3.51 2.60 -2.00
CA THR A 104 2.33 1.99 -1.37
C THR A 104 2.77 0.72 -0.66
N MET A 105 2.23 0.49 0.53
CA MET A 105 2.50 -0.72 1.30
C MET A 105 1.23 -1.34 1.87
N VAL A 106 1.33 -2.64 2.09
CA VAL A 106 0.36 -3.48 2.77
C VAL A 106 1.08 -4.16 3.92
N VAL A 107 0.53 -4.01 5.13
CA VAL A 107 1.04 -4.66 6.33
C VAL A 107 -0.11 -5.35 7.04
N ARG A 108 0.10 -6.60 7.45
CA ARG A 108 -0.84 -7.31 8.33
C ARG A 108 -0.16 -7.71 9.63
N VAL A 109 -0.84 -7.48 10.74
CA VAL A 109 -0.45 -7.95 12.07
C VAL A 109 -1.67 -8.56 12.78
N GLY A 110 -1.68 -9.87 12.92
CA GLY A 110 -2.85 -10.61 13.40
C GLY A 110 -4.06 -10.36 12.50
N ARG A 111 -5.12 -9.83 13.12
CA ARG A 111 -6.38 -9.45 12.46
C ARG A 111 -6.41 -7.99 11.99
N VAL A 112 -5.28 -7.28 12.00
CA VAL A 112 -5.21 -5.88 11.58
C VAL A 112 -4.46 -5.81 10.26
N GLY A 113 -5.17 -5.48 9.19
CA GLY A 113 -4.60 -5.17 7.89
C GLY A 113 -4.51 -3.66 7.72
N ILE A 114 -3.42 -3.18 7.14
CA ILE A 114 -3.12 -1.78 6.93
C ILE A 114 -2.69 -1.62 5.48
N VAL A 115 -3.29 -0.66 4.79
CA VAL A 115 -2.84 -0.22 3.45
C VAL A 115 -2.53 1.26 3.53
N ALA A 116 -1.35 1.65 3.05
CA ALA A 116 -0.94 3.05 3.05
C ALA A 116 -0.18 3.43 1.79
N THR A 117 -0.46 4.61 1.24
CA THR A 117 0.38 5.28 0.25
C THR A 117 1.03 6.48 0.91
N LEU A 118 2.35 6.59 0.81
CA LEU A 118 3.12 7.46 1.69
C LEU A 118 3.38 8.87 1.13
N ASN A 119 2.96 9.15 -0.10
CA ASN A 119 3.29 10.39 -0.81
C ASN A 119 2.16 10.92 -1.72
N ASP A 120 0.91 10.52 -1.49
CA ASP A 120 -0.20 10.82 -2.41
C ASP A 120 -1.24 11.81 -1.86
N THR A 121 -1.11 12.25 -0.61
CA THR A 121 -2.06 13.16 0.06
C THR A 121 -3.52 12.70 -0.11
N THR A 122 -3.80 11.45 0.27
CA THR A 122 -5.12 10.80 0.25
C THR A 122 -5.69 10.52 -1.15
N ALA A 123 -4.89 10.62 -2.22
CA ALA A 123 -5.37 10.44 -3.57
C ALA A 123 -5.90 9.02 -3.83
N GLY A 124 -5.21 7.97 -3.35
CA GLY A 124 -5.66 6.58 -3.45
C GLY A 124 -7.02 6.33 -2.81
N GLU A 125 -7.27 6.86 -1.61
CA GLU A 125 -8.59 6.80 -0.96
C GLU A 125 -9.65 7.52 -1.78
N SER A 126 -9.34 8.73 -2.27
CA SER A 126 -10.28 9.53 -3.07
C SER A 126 -10.57 8.94 -4.44
N ALA A 127 -9.59 8.27 -5.06
CA ALA A 127 -9.71 7.63 -6.37
C ALA A 127 -10.67 6.44 -6.36
N TRP A 128 -10.78 5.78 -5.21
CA TRP A 128 -11.49 4.51 -5.08
C TRP A 128 -12.62 4.56 -4.04
N SER A 129 -13.05 5.75 -3.61
CA SER A 129 -14.06 5.93 -2.55
C SER A 129 -15.27 5.04 -2.75
N ASP A 130 -15.84 5.03 -3.95
CA ASP A 130 -17.05 4.27 -4.27
C ASP A 130 -16.91 2.76 -4.00
N ARG A 131 -15.70 2.21 -4.15
CA ARG A 131 -15.41 0.79 -3.87
C ARG A 131 -15.00 0.55 -2.42
N LEU A 132 -14.42 1.55 -1.76
CA LEU A 132 -14.02 1.45 -0.35
C LEU A 132 -15.23 1.61 0.58
N ASP A 133 -16.22 2.40 0.16
CA ASP A 133 -17.41 2.74 0.94
C ASP A 133 -18.43 1.61 1.02
N VAL A 134 -18.39 0.65 0.08
CA VAL A 134 -19.24 -0.56 0.14
C VAL A 134 -18.73 -1.61 1.14
N ILE A 135 -17.51 -1.45 1.66
CA ILE A 135 -16.93 -2.40 2.63
C ILE A 135 -17.63 -2.22 3.97
N ASP A 136 -18.40 -3.21 4.39
CA ASP A 136 -19.22 -3.15 5.61
C ASP A 136 -18.85 -4.20 6.67
N GLY A 137 -17.71 -4.87 6.49
CA GLY A 137 -17.24 -5.92 7.40
C GLY A 137 -15.75 -6.25 7.25
N PRO A 138 -15.30 -7.32 7.93
CA PRO A 138 -13.94 -7.83 7.78
C PRO A 138 -13.63 -8.25 6.33
N ILE A 139 -12.37 -8.10 5.93
CA ILE A 139 -11.88 -8.47 4.60
C ILE A 139 -10.90 -9.65 4.65
N SER A 140 -10.70 -10.32 3.53
CA SER A 140 -9.71 -11.40 3.38
C SER A 140 -8.31 -10.88 3.06
N GLU A 141 -7.31 -11.76 3.13
CA GLU A 141 -5.94 -11.47 2.66
C GLU A 141 -5.91 -10.97 1.21
N LEU A 142 -6.65 -11.60 0.29
CA LEU A 142 -6.66 -11.19 -1.12
C LEU A 142 -7.30 -9.82 -1.33
N GLN A 143 -8.35 -9.52 -0.58
CA GLN A 143 -8.99 -8.21 -0.61
C GLN A 143 -8.06 -7.12 -0.09
N LEU A 144 -7.28 -7.41 0.95
CA LEU A 144 -6.25 -6.49 1.43
C LEU A 144 -5.18 -6.24 0.37
N ARG A 145 -4.73 -7.28 -0.35
CA ARG A 145 -3.80 -7.15 -1.49
C ARG A 145 -4.39 -6.31 -2.63
N GLU A 146 -5.66 -6.52 -2.94
CA GLU A 146 -6.37 -5.75 -3.98
C GLU A 146 -6.46 -4.27 -3.62
N ILE A 147 -6.80 -3.93 -2.37
CA ILE A 147 -6.82 -2.53 -1.91
C ILE A 147 -5.41 -1.92 -2.01
N GLY A 148 -4.36 -2.69 -1.69
CA GLY A 148 -2.97 -2.30 -1.95
C GLY A 148 -2.70 -1.98 -3.42
N ALA A 149 -3.15 -2.85 -4.34
CA ALA A 149 -3.02 -2.64 -5.77
C ALA A 149 -3.81 -1.42 -6.28
N MET A 150 -5.03 -1.20 -5.76
CA MET A 150 -5.85 -0.02 -6.04
C MET A 150 -5.11 1.27 -5.67
N PHE A 151 -4.52 1.31 -4.48
CA PHE A 151 -3.78 2.47 -3.97
C PHE A 151 -2.49 2.72 -4.77
N ALA A 152 -1.76 1.66 -5.10
CA ALA A 152 -0.54 1.73 -5.90
C ALA A 152 -0.82 2.27 -7.31
N LEU A 153 -1.85 1.74 -7.99
CA LEU A 153 -2.23 2.23 -9.32
C LEU A 153 -2.69 3.69 -9.28
N ALA A 154 -3.53 4.06 -8.30
CA ALA A 154 -3.97 5.44 -8.15
C ALA A 154 -2.78 6.39 -7.97
N ASN A 155 -1.77 6.02 -7.18
CA ASN A 155 -0.58 6.85 -7.00
C ASN A 155 0.32 6.91 -8.25
N ARG A 156 0.40 5.82 -9.01
CA ARG A 156 1.10 5.74 -10.28
C ARG A 156 0.49 6.64 -11.35
N ASP A 157 -0.84 6.75 -11.33
CA ASP A 157 -1.61 7.47 -12.34
C ASP A 157 -1.93 8.92 -11.97
N LEU A 158 -1.41 9.41 -10.85
CA LEU A 158 -1.44 10.84 -10.55
C LEU A 158 -0.73 11.66 -11.61
N ILE A 159 -1.51 12.49 -12.31
CA ILE A 159 -1.00 13.42 -13.33
C ILE A 159 -0.23 14.57 -12.67
N ASN A 160 -0.73 15.07 -11.55
CA ASN A 160 -0.07 16.13 -10.78
C ASN A 160 0.23 15.58 -9.39
N ARG A 161 1.51 15.40 -9.08
CA ARG A 161 1.92 14.86 -7.78
C ARG A 161 1.95 15.95 -6.70
N PRO A 162 1.63 15.62 -5.44
CA PRO A 162 1.83 16.53 -4.33
C PRO A 162 3.32 16.90 -4.18
N VAL A 163 3.59 18.15 -3.81
CA VAL A 163 4.96 18.64 -3.60
C VAL A 163 5.19 18.85 -2.10
N PHE A 164 6.07 18.03 -1.54
CA PHE A 164 6.38 18.06 -0.12
C PHE A 164 7.55 18.98 0.19
N SER A 165 7.47 19.70 1.31
CA SER A 165 8.50 20.64 1.77
C SER A 165 8.69 20.56 3.27
N THR A 166 9.89 20.90 3.75
CA THR A 166 10.12 21.20 5.18
C THR A 166 10.29 22.70 5.34
N LEU A 167 9.40 23.32 6.10
CA LEU A 167 9.48 24.73 6.45
C LEU A 167 10.15 24.86 7.83
N VAL A 168 11.15 25.72 7.91
CA VAL A 168 11.82 26.06 9.17
C VAL A 168 11.54 27.53 9.47
N TYR A 169 10.75 27.78 10.52
CA TYR A 169 10.45 29.12 11.01
C TYR A 169 11.28 29.43 12.24
N ASP A 170 11.88 30.62 12.26
CA ASP A 170 12.69 31.14 13.38
C ASP A 170 13.73 30.16 13.94
N LYS A 171 14.31 29.32 13.06
CA LYS A 171 15.32 28.28 13.35
C LYS A 171 14.92 27.25 14.43
N SER A 172 13.68 27.27 14.91
CA SER A 172 13.23 26.50 16.08
C SER A 172 11.98 25.67 15.79
N ILE A 173 11.16 26.10 14.83
CA ILE A 173 9.92 25.43 14.45
C ILE A 173 10.12 24.78 13.09
N ALA A 174 10.06 23.44 13.05
CA ALA A 174 10.09 22.68 11.81
C ALA A 174 8.69 22.12 11.51
N MET A 175 8.22 22.31 10.28
CA MET A 175 6.95 21.77 9.80
C MET A 175 7.17 21.05 8.47
N ILE A 176 6.67 19.84 8.36
CA ILE A 176 6.57 19.14 7.08
C ILE A 176 5.21 19.49 6.50
N THR A 177 5.21 20.02 5.28
CA THR A 177 4.02 20.50 4.58
C THR A 177 3.94 19.89 3.18
N CYS A 178 2.77 20.04 2.58
CA CYS A 178 2.50 19.60 1.23
C CYS A 178 1.71 20.67 0.48
N GLN A 179 2.11 20.95 -0.76
CA GLN A 179 1.25 21.61 -1.74
C GLN A 179 0.48 20.52 -2.50
N ARG A 180 -0.83 20.43 -2.22
CA ARG A 180 -1.74 19.47 -2.87
C ARG A 180 -2.33 20.08 -4.16
N PRO A 181 -1.99 19.57 -5.35
CA PRO A 181 -2.68 19.96 -6.57
C PRO A 181 -4.10 19.35 -6.63
N PRO A 182 -4.99 19.83 -7.51
CA PRO A 182 -6.27 19.17 -7.76
C PRO A 182 -6.07 17.71 -8.20
N LEU A 183 -6.87 16.80 -7.63
CA LEU A 183 -6.82 15.39 -7.95
C LEU A 183 -7.16 15.17 -9.43
N ARG A 184 -6.20 14.66 -10.20
CA ARG A 184 -6.37 14.26 -11.59
C ARG A 184 -5.57 12.98 -11.82
N LEU A 185 -6.28 11.96 -12.29
CA LEU A 185 -5.73 10.65 -12.61
C LEU A 185 -5.77 10.45 -14.12
N LYS A 186 -4.92 9.56 -14.63
CA LYS A 186 -5.08 9.02 -15.98
C LYS A 186 -6.41 8.27 -16.09
N GLU A 187 -6.87 8.07 -17.31
CA GLU A 187 -7.99 7.17 -17.56
C GLU A 187 -7.66 5.76 -17.07
N PHE A 188 -8.63 5.08 -16.47
CA PHE A 188 -8.43 3.76 -15.90
C PHE A 188 -8.12 2.74 -17.00
N ASP A 189 -6.94 2.12 -16.93
CA ASP A 189 -6.55 1.01 -17.78
C ASP A 189 -6.71 -0.32 -17.01
N PRO A 190 -7.64 -1.20 -17.41
CA PRO A 190 -7.80 -2.51 -16.80
C PRO A 190 -6.51 -3.32 -16.81
N ALA A 191 -5.75 -3.35 -17.91
CA ALA A 191 -4.53 -4.15 -18.01
C ALA A 191 -3.48 -3.67 -17.00
N ALA A 192 -3.31 -2.34 -16.86
CA ALA A 192 -2.44 -1.76 -15.84
C ALA A 192 -2.85 -2.17 -14.42
N PHE A 193 -4.16 -2.21 -14.12
CA PHE A 193 -4.64 -2.74 -12.84
C PHE A 193 -4.35 -4.23 -12.68
N GLY A 194 -4.56 -5.02 -13.73
CA GLY A 194 -4.28 -6.44 -13.77
C GLY A 194 -2.82 -6.76 -13.44
N ASP A 195 -1.88 -5.99 -14.00
CA ASP A 195 -0.45 -6.12 -13.72
C ASP A 195 -0.10 -5.83 -12.26
N VAL A 196 -0.65 -4.75 -11.70
CA VAL A 196 -0.42 -4.35 -10.30
C VAL A 196 -1.05 -5.38 -9.35
N LEU A 197 -2.27 -5.85 -9.64
CA LEU A 197 -2.94 -6.88 -8.85
C LEU A 197 -2.19 -8.21 -8.91
N LEU A 198 -1.76 -8.63 -10.11
CA LEU A 198 -0.98 -9.86 -10.28
C LEU A 198 0.31 -9.80 -9.48
N PHE A 199 1.02 -8.67 -9.48
CA PHE A 199 2.17 -8.47 -8.61
C PHE A 199 1.78 -8.65 -7.14
N ALA A 200 0.67 -8.07 -6.70
CA ALA A 200 0.22 -8.12 -5.31
C ALA A 200 -0.11 -9.53 -4.81
N VAL A 201 -0.56 -10.42 -5.71
CA VAL A 201 -1.01 -11.78 -5.36
C VAL A 201 -0.12 -12.90 -5.93
N ARG A 202 1.01 -12.58 -6.58
CA ARG A 202 1.85 -13.54 -7.31
C ARG A 202 2.28 -14.75 -6.48
N ASN A 203 2.59 -14.55 -5.21
CA ASN A 203 2.99 -15.61 -4.28
C ASN A 203 1.86 -16.64 -4.08
N TYR A 204 0.60 -16.18 -4.03
CA TYR A 204 -0.56 -17.07 -3.93
C TYR A 204 -0.83 -17.81 -5.25
N VAL A 205 -0.58 -17.15 -6.40
CA VAL A 205 -0.69 -17.77 -7.72
C VAL A 205 0.35 -18.87 -7.89
N GLU A 206 1.62 -18.59 -7.58
CA GLU A 206 2.74 -19.54 -7.63
C GLU A 206 2.50 -20.73 -6.71
N ALA A 207 1.98 -20.48 -5.50
CA ALA A 207 1.64 -21.52 -4.52
C ALA A 207 0.36 -22.31 -4.87
N ARG A 208 -0.37 -21.95 -5.94
CA ARG A 208 -1.67 -22.54 -6.30
C ARG A 208 -2.71 -22.43 -5.18
N ALA A 209 -2.60 -21.39 -4.35
CA ALA A 209 -3.44 -21.16 -3.18
C ALA A 209 -4.78 -20.51 -3.53
N ILE A 210 -4.90 -19.91 -4.73
CA ILE A 210 -6.13 -19.27 -5.21
C ILE A 210 -6.65 -19.95 -6.46
N MET A 211 -7.97 -19.86 -6.64
CA MET A 211 -8.67 -20.35 -7.82
C MET A 211 -9.31 -19.16 -8.53
N VAL A 212 -9.05 -19.04 -9.83
CA VAL A 212 -9.66 -18.05 -10.72
C VAL A 212 -10.12 -18.79 -11.97
N ASP A 213 -11.32 -18.50 -12.45
CA ASP A 213 -11.94 -19.15 -13.61
C ASP A 213 -11.89 -20.69 -13.56
N ASN A 214 -12.21 -21.26 -12.40
CA ASN A 214 -12.18 -22.70 -12.12
C ASN A 214 -10.80 -23.37 -12.34
N SER A 215 -9.73 -22.60 -12.29
CA SER A 215 -8.36 -23.09 -12.45
C SER A 215 -7.47 -22.65 -11.29
N ARG A 216 -6.54 -23.54 -10.90
CA ARG A 216 -5.40 -23.24 -10.02
C ARG A 216 -4.06 -23.33 -10.74
N ASP A 217 -4.09 -23.50 -12.06
CA ASP A 217 -2.88 -23.47 -12.87
C ASP A 217 -2.28 -22.06 -12.87
N PRO A 218 -1.01 -21.85 -12.44
CA PRO A 218 -0.44 -20.53 -12.28
C PRO A 218 -0.47 -19.68 -13.55
N ALA A 219 -0.23 -20.28 -14.72
CA ALA A 219 -0.22 -19.55 -15.99
C ALA A 219 -1.63 -19.07 -16.36
N LYS A 220 -2.65 -19.94 -16.23
CA LYS A 220 -4.05 -19.56 -16.46
C LYS A 220 -4.55 -18.50 -15.48
N VAL A 221 -4.23 -18.65 -14.19
CA VAL A 221 -4.63 -17.70 -13.14
C VAL A 221 -3.95 -16.35 -13.37
N ALA A 222 -2.65 -16.34 -13.66
CA ALA A 222 -1.92 -15.11 -13.96
C ALA A 222 -2.50 -14.39 -15.20
N ALA A 223 -2.78 -15.14 -16.28
CA ALA A 223 -3.38 -14.59 -17.48
C ALA A 223 -4.78 -13.99 -17.22
N ALA A 224 -5.61 -14.64 -16.41
CA ALA A 224 -6.91 -14.13 -16.02
C ALA A 224 -6.80 -12.82 -15.22
N ILE A 225 -5.91 -12.77 -14.22
CA ILE A 225 -5.70 -11.55 -13.41
C ILE A 225 -5.16 -10.41 -14.27
N ALA A 226 -4.22 -10.68 -15.18
CA ALA A 226 -3.63 -9.70 -16.08
C ALA A 226 -4.66 -9.02 -17.02
N THR A 227 -5.84 -9.61 -17.22
CA THR A 227 -6.92 -8.92 -17.96
C THR A 227 -7.43 -7.67 -17.27
N GLY A 228 -7.21 -7.53 -15.96
CA GLY A 228 -7.69 -6.39 -15.20
C GLY A 228 -9.14 -6.48 -14.76
N TYR A 229 -9.84 -7.58 -15.01
CA TYR A 229 -11.26 -7.76 -14.64
C TYR A 229 -11.47 -8.65 -13.42
N VAL A 230 -10.45 -9.41 -12.99
CA VAL A 230 -10.52 -10.19 -11.75
C VAL A 230 -10.61 -9.25 -10.55
N ARG A 231 -11.57 -9.52 -9.65
CA ARG A 231 -11.80 -8.78 -8.40
C ARG A 231 -12.00 -9.78 -7.27
N PHE A 232 -11.44 -9.46 -6.12
CA PHE A 232 -11.61 -10.17 -4.85
C PHE A 232 -12.46 -9.35 -3.87
N LEU A 233 -12.47 -8.02 -3.99
CA LEU A 233 -13.15 -7.09 -3.11
C LEU A 233 -14.64 -6.96 -3.41
N THR A 234 -15.00 -6.78 -4.68
CA THR A 234 -16.39 -6.57 -5.09
C THR A 234 -16.79 -7.44 -6.29
N SER A 235 -18.06 -7.85 -6.31
CA SER A 235 -18.73 -8.49 -7.45
C SER A 235 -19.99 -7.69 -7.76
N ASP A 236 -20.18 -7.29 -9.02
CA ASP A 236 -21.35 -6.52 -9.46
C ASP A 236 -21.63 -5.24 -8.63
N GLY A 237 -20.56 -4.65 -8.09
CA GLY A 237 -20.64 -3.45 -7.24
C GLY A 237 -20.88 -3.73 -5.76
N GLU A 238 -21.14 -4.98 -5.38
CA GLU A 238 -21.37 -5.38 -3.99
C GLU A 238 -20.10 -5.94 -3.35
N PHE A 239 -19.95 -5.72 -2.05
CA PHE A 239 -18.83 -6.24 -1.27
C PHE A 239 -18.91 -7.76 -1.11
N ILE A 240 -17.83 -8.46 -1.49
CA ILE A 240 -17.71 -9.91 -1.32
C ILE A 240 -17.37 -10.20 0.14
N ARG A 241 -18.30 -10.75 0.92
CA ARG A 241 -18.02 -11.13 2.31
C ARG A 241 -17.14 -12.38 2.36
N PRO A 242 -15.99 -12.35 3.04
CA PRO A 242 -15.20 -13.55 3.25
C PRO A 242 -15.96 -14.60 4.06
N GLU A 243 -15.73 -15.88 3.79
CA GLU A 243 -16.18 -16.96 4.65
C GLU A 243 -15.50 -16.84 6.03
N ILE A 244 -16.30 -16.71 7.09
CA ILE A 244 -15.79 -16.62 8.46
C ILE A 244 -15.50 -18.04 8.93
N HIS A 245 -14.24 -18.48 8.85
CA HIS A 245 -13.82 -19.70 9.53
C HIS A 245 -13.73 -19.41 11.04
N GLN A 246 -14.77 -19.77 11.78
CA GLN A 246 -14.69 -19.85 13.24
C GLN A 246 -13.75 -21.00 13.57
N GLN A 247 -12.53 -20.70 14.03
CA GLN A 247 -11.76 -21.69 14.78
C GLN A 247 -12.60 -22.03 16.01
N SER A 248 -13.13 -23.25 16.04
CA SER A 248 -13.72 -23.81 17.25
C SER A 248 -12.65 -23.77 18.34
N ALA A 249 -12.91 -23.03 19.41
CA ALA A 249 -12.05 -23.03 20.58
C ALA A 249 -11.96 -24.46 21.13
N ILE A 250 -10.74 -25.00 21.20
CA ILE A 250 -10.35 -26.10 22.08
C ILE A 250 -9.05 -25.67 22.77
#